data_AF-A0A3E0HCX2-F1
#
_entry.id   AF-A0A3E0HCX2-F1
#
_cell.length_a   1.000
_cell.length_b   1.000
_cell.length_c   1.000
_cell.angle_alpha   90.00
_cell.angle_beta   90.00
_cell.angle_gamma   90.00
#
_symmetry.space_group_name_H-M   'P 1'
#
loop_
_entity.id
_entity.type
_entity.pdbx_description
1 polymer ?
#
loop_
_entity_poly.entity_id
_entity_poly.type
_entity_poly.pdbx_seq_one_letter_code
_entity_poly.pdbx_strand_id
1 'polypeptide(L)'
;MSRRSGPGRHGGVGQATNTAPTSLRAVADEITARLVGLPLDYSATVDAIAALLTGDPRNEDHVRAVVTGIVTTALGDPFREVNANQWRTRLPGWVRPPMVGATVRQLVNAGLLVTTDRHVRSTDTHGRNGNKFCPIYALNLAALVPNEPDAADPSAASRGA
;
A
#
# COMPACT_ATOMS: atom_id res chain seq x y z
N MET A 1 53.98 -41.06 3.85
CA MET A 1 54.07 -40.00 4.88
C MET A 1 52.71 -39.84 5.54
N SER A 2 52.54 -40.40 6.73
CA SER A 2 51.31 -40.34 7.55
C SER A 2 51.26 -39.05 8.36
N ARG A 3 50.07 -38.47 8.58
CA ARG A 3 49.82 -37.52 9.68
C ARG A 3 48.70 -38.04 10.58
N ARG A 4 49.01 -38.07 11.88
CA ARG A 4 48.20 -38.53 13.03
C ARG A 4 47.22 -37.44 13.51
N SER A 5 46.06 -37.93 13.97
CA SER A 5 45.18 -37.58 15.11
C SER A 5 45.28 -36.24 15.87
N GLY A 6 44.08 -35.70 16.24
CA GLY A 6 43.77 -34.45 16.97
C GLY A 6 44.10 -34.46 18.49
N PRO A 7 43.25 -33.96 19.44
CA PRO A 7 41.95 -33.25 19.37
C PRO A 7 41.83 -31.98 20.29
N GLY A 8 40.70 -31.24 20.16
CA GLY A 8 39.99 -30.60 21.29
C GLY A 8 40.33 -29.15 21.68
N ARG A 9 39.31 -28.28 21.67
CA ARG A 9 38.72 -27.68 22.91
C ARG A 9 37.59 -26.68 22.60
N HIS A 10 36.45 -26.95 23.24
CA HIS A 10 35.41 -26.04 23.77
C HIS A 10 34.91 -24.89 22.87
N GLY A 11 33.63 -24.85 22.50
CA GLY A 11 32.51 -24.81 23.43
C GLY A 11 32.14 -23.34 23.68
N GLY A 12 31.22 -22.81 22.88
CA GLY A 12 30.77 -21.42 22.94
C GLY A 12 29.49 -21.21 22.13
N VAL A 13 28.47 -22.01 22.44
CA VAL A 13 27.09 -21.74 22.03
C VAL A 13 26.52 -20.69 22.97
N GLY A 14 26.05 -19.58 22.40
CA GLY A 14 24.96 -18.78 22.94
C GLY A 14 25.30 -17.81 24.06
N GLN A 15 25.41 -16.53 23.72
CA GLN A 15 24.59 -15.53 24.40
C GLN A 15 24.35 -14.34 23.48
N ALA A 16 23.43 -14.50 22.52
CA ALA A 16 22.72 -13.34 21.99
C ALA A 16 21.91 -12.80 23.17
N THR A 17 22.38 -11.70 23.76
CA THR A 17 21.63 -10.99 24.78
C THR A 17 20.37 -10.44 24.12
N ASN A 18 19.26 -11.17 24.31
CA ASN A 18 17.89 -10.68 24.13
C ASN A 18 17.66 -9.55 25.12
N THR A 19 18.27 -8.41 24.84
CA THR A 19 18.02 -7.16 25.56
C THR A 19 16.92 -6.49 24.77
N ALA A 20 15.71 -6.46 25.31
CA ALA A 20 14.62 -5.72 24.70
C ALA A 20 15.07 -4.26 24.48
N PRO A 21 14.90 -3.69 23.29
CA PRO A 21 15.37 -2.35 22.98
C PRO A 21 14.67 -1.33 23.91
N THR A 22 15.42 -0.79 24.87
CA THR A 22 14.93 0.16 25.89
C THR A 22 14.77 1.59 25.38
N SER A 23 14.92 1.83 24.07
CA SER A 23 14.69 3.13 23.45
C SER A 23 14.04 2.99 22.08
N LEU A 24 13.20 3.96 21.71
CA LEU A 24 12.57 4.04 20.39
C LEU A 24 13.60 4.05 19.26
N ARG A 25 14.78 4.63 19.52
CA ARG A 25 15.92 4.61 18.60
C ARG A 25 16.48 3.20 18.42
N ALA A 26 16.66 2.44 19.50
CA ALA A 26 17.09 1.04 19.42
C ALA A 26 16.06 0.17 18.69
N VAL A 27 14.76 0.41 18.89
CA VAL A 27 13.70 -0.25 18.12
C VAL A 27 13.80 0.11 16.64
N ALA A 28 13.99 1.39 16.30
CA ALA A 28 14.14 1.84 14.92
C ALA A 28 15.40 1.27 14.24
N ASP A 29 16.51 1.20 14.96
CA ASP A 29 17.77 0.62 14.49
C ASP A 29 17.63 -0.90 14.28
N GLU A 30 16.92 -1.61 15.18
CA GLU A 30 16.63 -3.03 15.07
C GLU A 30 15.66 -3.35 13.92
N ILE A 31 14.63 -2.52 13.72
CA ILE A 31 13.73 -2.59 12.57
C ILE A 31 14.54 -2.39 11.28
N THR A 32 15.39 -1.37 11.23
CA THR A 32 16.23 -1.08 10.06
C THR A 32 17.18 -2.23 9.75
N ALA A 33 17.83 -2.81 10.77
CA ALA A 33 18.73 -3.95 10.62
C ALA A 33 18.01 -5.21 10.10
N ARG A 34 16.74 -5.42 10.47
CA ARG A 34 15.93 -6.55 9.98
C ARG A 34 15.31 -6.31 8.61
N LEU A 35 15.10 -5.05 8.21
CA LEU A 35 14.54 -4.69 6.90
C LEU A 35 15.55 -4.79 5.75
N VAL A 36 16.86 -4.78 6.03
CA VAL A 36 17.93 -4.87 5.01
C VAL A 36 17.99 -6.25 4.30
N GLY A 37 17.30 -7.28 4.81
CA GLY A 37 17.45 -8.66 4.34
C GLY A 37 16.30 -9.25 3.53
N LEU A 38 15.18 -8.56 3.34
CA LEU A 38 14.08 -9.10 2.55
C LEU A 38 14.21 -8.61 1.10
N PRO A 39 14.07 -9.48 0.08
CA PRO A 39 13.73 -9.02 -1.25
C PRO A 39 12.35 -8.37 -1.12
N LEU A 40 12.35 -7.08 -0.79
CA LEU A 40 11.16 -6.29 -0.73
C LEU A 40 10.63 -6.29 -2.16
N ASP A 41 9.52 -6.99 -2.36
CA ASP A 41 8.66 -6.63 -3.46
C ASP A 41 8.38 -5.12 -3.27
N TYR A 42 9.00 -4.31 -4.13
CA TYR A 42 8.97 -2.86 -4.01
C TYR A 42 7.51 -2.38 -3.99
N SER A 43 6.65 -3.08 -4.73
CA SER A 43 5.21 -2.81 -4.74
C SER A 43 4.59 -3.01 -3.36
N ALA A 44 4.84 -4.15 -2.70
CA ALA A 44 4.33 -4.47 -1.38
C ALA A 44 4.81 -3.48 -0.29
N THR A 45 6.06 -3.03 -0.37
CA THR A 45 6.60 -2.02 0.56
C THR A 45 5.89 -0.68 0.39
N VAL A 46 5.72 -0.24 -0.86
CA VAL A 46 5.03 1.02 -1.14
C VAL A 46 3.54 0.92 -0.75
N ASP A 47 2.93 -0.26 -0.83
CA ASP A 47 1.55 -0.49 -0.39
C ASP A 47 1.41 -0.40 1.13
N ALA A 48 2.35 -0.99 1.88
CA ALA A 48 2.40 -0.88 3.33
C ALA A 48 2.61 0.57 3.79
N ILE A 49 3.52 1.31 3.15
CA ILE A 49 3.74 2.74 3.44
C ILE A 49 2.47 3.54 3.14
N ALA A 50 1.82 3.29 2.00
CA ALA A 50 0.58 3.96 1.64
C ALA A 50 -0.51 3.70 2.68
N ALA A 51 -0.67 2.44 3.13
CA ALA A 51 -1.64 2.06 4.15
C ALA A 51 -1.37 2.76 5.49
N LEU A 52 -0.10 2.84 5.91
CA LEU A 52 0.29 3.56 7.13
C LEU A 52 -0.04 5.05 7.04
N LEU A 53 0.26 5.69 5.90
CA LEU A 53 -0.02 7.12 5.70
C LEU A 53 -1.51 7.41 5.72
N THR A 54 -2.33 6.58 5.07
CA THR A 54 -3.79 6.77 5.03
C THR A 54 -4.49 6.37 6.32
N GLY A 55 -3.88 5.48 7.11
CA GLY A 55 -4.41 5.02 8.40
C GLY A 55 -4.07 5.94 9.57
N ASP A 56 -3.09 6.84 9.44
CA ASP A 56 -2.76 7.83 10.48
C ASP A 56 -3.90 8.87 10.60
N PRO A 57 -4.57 9.00 11.77
CA PRO A 57 -5.64 9.97 11.98
C PRO A 57 -5.24 11.42 11.69
N ARG A 58 -3.95 11.77 11.80
CA ARG A 58 -3.45 13.12 11.49
C ARG A 58 -3.56 13.46 10.01
N ASN A 59 -3.71 12.44 9.15
CA ASN A 59 -3.85 12.61 7.72
C ASN A 59 -5.29 12.49 7.24
N GLU A 60 -6.28 12.34 8.13
CA GLU A 60 -7.68 12.11 7.76
C GLU A 60 -8.22 13.19 6.83
N ASP A 61 -7.96 14.47 7.14
CA ASP A 61 -8.39 15.58 6.30
C ASP A 61 -7.77 15.50 4.89
N HIS A 62 -6.48 15.13 4.78
CA HIS A 62 -5.84 14.95 3.49
C HIS A 62 -6.48 13.82 2.69
N VAL A 63 -6.72 12.67 3.34
CA VAL A 63 -7.38 11.51 2.70
C VAL A 63 -8.77 11.91 2.24
N ARG A 64 -9.57 12.54 3.11
CA ARG A 64 -10.93 12.98 2.81
C ARG A 64 -10.97 13.93 1.62
N ALA A 65 -10.07 14.91 1.57
CA ALA A 65 -10.00 15.86 0.46
C ALA A 65 -9.63 15.16 -0.87
N VAL A 66 -8.69 14.21 -0.84
CA VAL A 66 -8.30 13.46 -2.05
C VAL A 66 -9.44 12.57 -2.52
N VAL A 67 -10.07 11.79 -1.64
CA VAL A 67 -11.23 10.94 -1.97
C VAL A 67 -12.36 11.79 -2.55
N THR A 68 -12.70 12.91 -1.89
CA THR A 68 -13.76 13.81 -2.36
C THR A 68 -13.45 14.37 -3.75
N GLY A 69 -12.21 14.81 -3.99
CA GLY A 69 -11.77 15.32 -5.29
C GLY A 69 -11.88 14.28 -6.39
N ILE A 70 -11.43 13.04 -6.13
CA ILE A 70 -11.50 11.92 -7.07
C ILE A 70 -12.96 11.56 -7.38
N VAL A 71 -13.76 11.30 -6.33
CA VAL A 71 -15.15 10.84 -6.48
C VAL A 71 -16.00 11.92 -7.16
N THR A 72 -15.90 13.17 -6.75
CA THR A 72 -16.66 14.27 -7.38
C THR A 72 -16.26 14.48 -8.85
N THR A 73 -15.01 14.20 -9.20
CA THR A 73 -14.56 14.27 -10.60
C THR A 73 -15.15 13.12 -11.42
N ALA A 74 -15.03 11.88 -10.94
CA ALA A 74 -15.60 10.70 -11.59
C ALA A 74 -17.12 10.78 -11.70
N LEU A 75 -17.81 11.32 -10.68
CA LEU A 75 -19.26 11.49 -10.71
C LEU A 75 -19.73 12.55 -11.72
N GLY A 76 -18.85 13.45 -12.15
CA GLY A 76 -19.13 14.41 -13.23
C GLY A 76 -18.93 13.83 -14.64
N ASP A 77 -18.34 12.65 -14.76
CA ASP A 77 -18.07 11.97 -16.02
C ASP A 77 -19.15 10.91 -16.33
N PRO A 78 -19.71 10.85 -17.56
CA PRO A 78 -20.74 9.87 -17.92
C PRO A 78 -20.29 8.41 -17.79
N PHE A 79 -19.00 8.13 -17.96
CA PHE A 79 -18.42 6.79 -17.87
C PHE A 79 -17.84 6.50 -16.48
N ARG A 80 -17.99 7.44 -15.53
CA ARG A 80 -17.40 7.37 -14.20
C ARG A 80 -15.88 7.26 -14.23
N GLU A 81 -15.26 7.81 -15.27
CA GLU A 81 -13.82 7.76 -15.48
C GLU A 81 -13.14 8.99 -14.90
N VAL A 82 -11.92 8.77 -14.41
CA VAL A 82 -11.12 9.84 -13.83
C VAL A 82 -9.63 9.60 -14.01
N ASN A 83 -8.88 10.68 -14.24
CA ASN A 83 -7.43 10.65 -14.30
C ASN A 83 -6.79 11.77 -13.47
N ALA A 84 -5.47 11.66 -13.34
CA ALA A 84 -4.69 12.51 -12.47
C ALA A 84 -4.58 13.98 -12.90
N ASN A 85 -4.90 14.32 -14.15
CA ASN A 85 -4.99 15.71 -14.58
C ASN A 85 -6.28 16.36 -14.07
N GLN A 86 -7.37 15.59 -13.97
CA GLN A 86 -8.68 16.10 -13.61
C GLN A 86 -8.83 16.29 -12.10
N TRP A 87 -8.49 15.30 -11.27
CA TRP A 87 -8.70 15.46 -9.82
C TRP A 87 -7.72 16.45 -9.18
N ARG A 88 -6.49 16.58 -9.70
CA ARG A 88 -5.46 17.48 -9.13
C ARG A 88 -5.89 18.95 -9.15
N THR A 89 -6.64 19.37 -10.17
CA THR A 89 -7.16 20.74 -10.25
C THR A 89 -8.25 21.03 -9.22
N ARG A 90 -8.80 19.99 -8.57
CA ARG A 90 -9.83 20.09 -7.54
C ARG A 90 -9.29 19.91 -6.13
N LEU A 91 -8.01 19.57 -5.97
CA LEU A 91 -7.42 19.38 -4.64
C LEU A 91 -7.10 20.73 -4.01
N PRO A 92 -7.45 20.95 -2.73
CA PRO A 92 -7.01 22.12 -1.98
C PRO A 92 -5.49 22.20 -1.89
N GLY A 93 -4.93 23.41 -1.92
CA GLY A 93 -3.47 23.62 -1.88
C GLY A 93 -2.77 23.16 -0.60
N TRP A 94 -3.51 22.90 0.48
CA TRP A 94 -2.98 22.32 1.72
C TRP A 94 -2.79 20.80 1.67
N VAL A 95 -3.32 20.12 0.64
CA VAL A 95 -3.13 18.68 0.46
C VAL A 95 -1.68 18.39 0.09
N ARG A 96 -1.02 17.57 0.92
CA ARG A 96 0.38 17.18 0.70
C ARG A 96 0.47 16.22 -0.50
N PRO A 97 1.39 16.42 -1.46
CA PRO A 97 1.51 15.57 -2.65
C PRO A 97 1.64 14.06 -2.37
N PRO A 98 2.42 13.59 -1.36
CA PRO A 98 2.49 12.16 -1.04
C PRO A 98 1.15 11.54 -0.66
N MET A 99 0.23 12.31 -0.05
CA MET A 99 -1.09 11.83 0.33
C MET A 99 -1.95 11.51 -0.88
N VAL A 100 -1.75 12.19 -2.01
CA VAL A 100 -2.48 11.91 -3.25
C VAL A 100 -2.14 10.51 -3.75
N GLY A 101 -0.84 10.20 -3.86
CA GLY A 101 -0.37 8.88 -4.31
C GLY A 101 -0.78 7.76 -3.36
N ALA A 102 -0.60 7.96 -2.04
CA ALA A 102 -0.99 6.98 -1.03
C ALA A 102 -2.50 6.68 -1.08
N THR A 103 -3.34 7.71 -1.15
CA THR A 103 -4.79 7.55 -1.20
C THR A 103 -5.25 6.88 -2.49
N VAL A 104 -4.74 7.29 -3.66
CA VAL A 104 -5.08 6.65 -4.94
C VAL A 104 -4.74 5.16 -4.89
N ARG A 105 -3.57 4.81 -4.34
CA ARG A 105 -3.15 3.41 -4.25
C ARG A 105 -4.06 2.58 -3.34
N GLN A 106 -4.48 3.14 -2.21
CA GLN A 106 -5.44 2.48 -1.33
C GLN A 106 -6.82 2.31 -1.99
N LEU A 107 -7.29 3.30 -2.76
CA LEU A 107 -8.53 3.16 -3.53
C LEU A 107 -8.42 2.07 -4.61
N VAL A 108 -7.25 1.93 -5.24
CA VAL A 108 -7.00 0.83 -6.19
C VAL A 108 -6.99 -0.51 -5.47
N ASN A 109 -6.28 -0.62 -4.35
CA ASN A 109 -6.20 -1.86 -3.56
C ASN A 109 -7.56 -2.26 -2.98
N ALA A 110 -8.41 -1.29 -2.65
CA ALA A 110 -9.79 -1.51 -2.22
C ALA A 110 -10.76 -1.83 -3.37
N GLY A 111 -10.29 -1.84 -4.63
CA GLY A 111 -11.13 -2.07 -5.81
C GLY A 111 -12.11 -0.94 -6.14
N LEU A 112 -11.96 0.23 -5.51
CA LEU A 112 -12.78 1.43 -5.75
C LEU A 112 -12.34 2.19 -6.99
N LEU A 113 -11.04 2.18 -7.29
CA LEU A 113 -10.51 2.64 -8.57
C LEU A 113 -9.96 1.46 -9.34
N VAL A 114 -10.51 1.21 -10.52
CA VAL A 114 -10.05 0.14 -11.42
C VAL A 114 -9.26 0.79 -12.55
N THR A 115 -8.02 0.38 -12.75
CA THR A 115 -7.23 0.84 -13.91
C THR A 115 -7.93 0.44 -15.20
N THR A 116 -8.12 1.39 -16.09
CA THR A 116 -8.45 1.09 -17.48
C THR A 116 -7.16 0.87 -18.26
N ASP A 117 -7.18 0.08 -19.33
CA ASP A 117 -6.02 -0.08 -20.23
C ASP A 117 -5.67 1.23 -20.99
N ARG A 118 -6.41 2.31 -20.75
CA ARG A 118 -6.23 3.61 -21.39
C ARG A 118 -5.43 4.56 -20.51
N HIS A 119 -4.71 5.44 -21.20
CA HIS A 119 -3.81 6.40 -20.59
C HIS A 119 -3.99 7.77 -21.24
N VAL A 120 -3.74 8.84 -20.48
CA VAL A 120 -3.61 10.21 -20.99
C VAL A 120 -2.22 10.75 -20.73
N ARG A 121 -1.84 11.82 -21.43
CA ARG A 121 -0.60 12.55 -21.14
C ARG A 121 -0.80 13.42 -19.91
N SER A 122 0.11 13.28 -18.94
CA SER A 122 0.12 14.10 -17.74
C SER A 122 0.45 15.55 -18.09
N THR A 123 -0.37 16.48 -17.57
CA THR A 123 -0.18 17.93 -17.72
C THR A 123 0.59 18.56 -16.54
N ASP A 124 1.02 17.74 -15.59
CA ASP A 124 1.74 18.17 -14.39
C ASP A 124 3.20 18.53 -14.69
N THR A 125 3.44 19.79 -15.04
CA THR A 125 4.77 20.35 -15.28
C THR A 125 5.54 20.60 -13.97
N HIS A 126 4.84 20.96 -12.89
CA HIS A 126 5.46 21.29 -11.60
C HIS A 126 6.05 20.06 -10.89
N GLY A 127 5.36 18.91 -10.96
CA GLY A 127 5.84 17.64 -10.41
C GLY A 127 6.83 16.90 -11.31
N ARG A 128 7.33 17.54 -12.39
CA ARG A 128 8.20 16.92 -13.40
C ARG A 128 7.58 15.65 -14.02
N ASN A 129 6.25 15.65 -14.15
CA ASN A 129 5.48 14.56 -14.74
C ASN A 129 4.90 14.93 -16.11
N GLY A 130 5.28 16.08 -16.65
CA GLY A 130 4.82 16.54 -17.96
C GLY A 130 5.06 15.47 -19.03
N ASN A 131 4.05 15.22 -19.85
CA ASN A 131 4.06 14.26 -20.96
C ASN A 131 4.27 12.77 -20.59
N LYS A 132 4.41 12.43 -19.30
CA LYS A 132 4.38 11.03 -18.86
C LYS A 132 2.96 10.47 -19.02
N PHE A 133 2.86 9.16 -19.25
CA PHE A 133 1.55 8.52 -19.25
C PHE A 133 1.00 8.46 -17.83
N CYS A 134 -0.24 8.92 -17.65
CA CYS A 134 -1.02 8.66 -16.45
C CYS A 134 -2.25 7.81 -16.80
N PRO A 135 -2.55 6.79 -15.99
CA PRO A 135 -3.68 5.91 -16.23
C PRO A 135 -5.01 6.66 -16.09
N ILE A 136 -6.00 6.20 -16.85
CA ILE A 136 -7.42 6.50 -16.61
C ILE A 136 -7.95 5.40 -15.70
N TYR A 137 -8.68 5.77 -14.65
CA TYR A 137 -9.35 4.85 -13.74
C TYR A 137 -10.87 4.93 -13.93
N ALA A 138 -11.56 3.80 -13.77
CA ALA A 138 -13.01 3.74 -13.61
C ALA A 138 -13.35 3.66 -12.11
N LEU A 139 -14.32 4.47 -11.66
CA LEU A 139 -14.85 4.41 -10.30
C LEU A 139 -15.82 3.23 -10.17
N ASN A 140 -15.50 2.30 -9.28
CA ASN A 140 -16.32 1.13 -8.98
C ASN A 140 -17.00 1.28 -7.62
N LEU A 141 -18.26 1.71 -7.61
CA LEU A 141 -19.03 1.85 -6.38
C LEU A 141 -19.58 0.50 -5.86
N ALA A 142 -19.58 -0.56 -6.68
CA ALA A 142 -20.00 -1.88 -6.22
C ALA A 142 -19.07 -2.46 -5.15
N ALA A 143 -17.79 -2.03 -5.13
CA ALA A 143 -16.85 -2.40 -4.08
C ALA A 143 -17.23 -1.86 -2.67
N LEU A 144 -18.19 -0.93 -2.56
CA LEU A 144 -18.71 -0.45 -1.27
C LEU A 144 -19.90 -1.26 -0.76
N VAL A 145 -20.49 -2.13 -1.59
CA VAL A 145 -21.58 -3.00 -1.14
C VAL A 145 -20.94 -4.14 -0.34
N PRO A 146 -21.27 -4.30 0.95
CA PRO A 146 -20.78 -5.45 1.70
C PRO A 146 -21.28 -6.71 1.01
N ASN A 147 -20.38 -7.62 0.65
CA ASN A 147 -20.80 -8.97 0.29
C ASN A 147 -21.47 -9.55 1.54
N GLU A 148 -22.77 -9.88 1.46
CA GLU A 148 -23.34 -10.78 2.45
C GLU A 148 -22.46 -12.04 2.47
N PRO A 149 -22.02 -12.51 3.66
CA PRO A 149 -21.28 -13.75 3.73
C PRO A 149 -22.16 -14.83 3.09
N ASP A 150 -21.65 -15.43 2.02
CA ASP A 150 -22.30 -16.49 1.25
C ASP A 150 -22.89 -17.50 2.25
N ALA A 151 -24.22 -17.51 2.34
CA ALA A 151 -24.93 -18.30 3.34
C ALA A 151 -24.64 -19.77 3.05
N ALA A 152 -23.75 -20.35 3.86
CA ALA A 152 -23.51 -21.77 4.09
C ALA A 152 -23.79 -22.69 2.88
N ASP A 153 -22.72 -23.18 2.25
CA ASP A 153 -22.76 -24.35 1.37
C ASP A 153 -23.69 -25.45 1.97
N PRO A 154 -24.88 -25.69 1.39
CA PRO A 154 -25.79 -26.72 1.88
C PRO A 154 -25.26 -28.14 1.60
N SER A 155 -24.12 -28.30 0.91
CA SER A 155 -23.57 -29.62 0.56
C SER A 155 -22.93 -30.36 1.74
N ALA A 156 -22.67 -29.69 2.88
CA ALA A 156 -22.15 -30.32 4.09
C ALA A 156 -23.21 -31.16 4.85
N ALA A 157 -24.50 -30.94 4.62
CA ALA A 157 -25.57 -31.62 5.35
C ALA A 157 -25.95 -33.02 4.79
N SER A 158 -25.51 -33.38 3.57
CA SER A 158 -25.93 -34.63 2.90
C SER A 158 -24.89 -35.76 2.92
N ARG A 159 -23.82 -35.65 3.73
CA ARG A 159 -22.81 -36.74 3.89
C ARG A 159 -22.85 -37.44 5.25
N GLY A 160 -24.04 -37.50 5.86
CA GLY A 160 -24.23 -38.18 7.14
C GLY A 160 -25.69 -38.57 7.36
N ALA A 161 -26.18 -39.52 6.54
CA ALA A 161 -27.39 -40.29 6.82
C ALA A 161 -27.22 -41.70 6.25
#